data_AF-A0A7S0U142-F1
#
_entry.id   AF-A0A7S0U142-F1
#
_cell.length_a   1.000
_cell.length_b   1.000
_cell.length_c   1.000
_cell.angle_alpha   90.00
_cell.angle_beta   90.00
_cell.angle_gamma   90.00
#
_symmetry.space_group_name_H-M   'P 1'
#
loop_
_entity.id
_entity.type
_entity.pdbx_description
1 polymer ?
#
loop_
_entity_poly.entity_id
_entity_poly.type
_entity_poly.pdbx_seq_one_letter_code
_entity_poly.pdbx_strand_id
1 'polypeptide(L)'
;MEPMVVDQIFWSSKPILASVHQEEPGAKECRERMKRALEEALVPMRQYIERFEEFREILNVVPEEYVSSFLTEGINADSIRKKLTSLMDLKAGVEDRIPIFMQVGPFELSLDSIRTALQQRYQNLTNLFLSEVAVRTKHICDELNKRTEQSLKRLKASNDDLEG
;
A
#
# COMPACT_ATOMS: atom_id res chain seq x y z
N MET A 1 3.01 -65.31 14.02
CA MET A 1 3.64 -64.80 15.24
C MET A 1 4.95 -65.55 15.36
N GLU A 2 6.06 -64.94 14.92
CA GLU A 2 7.39 -65.52 15.09
C GLU A 2 8.23 -64.60 15.98
N PRO A 3 9.03 -65.16 16.89
CA PRO A 3 9.45 -64.47 18.10
C PRO A 3 10.66 -63.59 17.83
N MET A 4 10.51 -62.34 18.23
CA MET A 4 11.55 -61.38 18.57
C MET A 4 12.57 -62.01 19.53
N VAL A 5 13.74 -62.43 19.04
CA VAL A 5 14.97 -62.54 19.85
C VAL A 5 16.18 -62.30 18.94
N VAL A 6 16.72 -61.09 18.98
CA VAL A 6 18.11 -60.84 18.57
C VAL A 6 18.83 -60.22 19.77
N ASP A 7 18.83 -60.95 20.89
CA ASP A 7 19.40 -60.52 22.17
C ASP A 7 20.91 -60.79 22.30
N GLN A 8 21.61 -61.18 21.22
CA GLN A 8 23.06 -61.46 21.28
C GLN A 8 23.85 -61.03 20.04
N ILE A 9 23.61 -59.83 19.50
CA ILE A 9 24.64 -59.21 18.64
C ILE A 9 25.64 -58.49 19.54
N PHE A 10 26.75 -59.17 19.83
CA PHE A 10 27.94 -58.54 20.42
C PHE A 10 28.58 -57.63 19.36
N TRP A 11 28.26 -56.34 19.41
CA TRP A 11 28.93 -55.34 18.59
C TRP A 11 30.34 -55.10 19.16
N SER A 12 31.39 -55.57 18.47
CA SER A 12 32.80 -55.31 18.86
C SER A 12 33.18 -53.83 18.73
N SER A 13 32.39 -53.05 18.00
CA SER A 13 32.47 -51.60 17.86
C SER A 13 31.06 -51.05 17.66
N LYS A 14 30.81 -49.82 18.14
CA LYS A 14 29.49 -49.19 18.12
C LYS A 14 28.98 -49.14 16.66
N PRO A 15 27.84 -49.77 16.32
CA PRO A 15 27.32 -49.73 14.95
C PRO A 15 27.11 -48.28 14.55
N ILE A 16 27.79 -47.88 13.48
CA ILE A 16 27.65 -46.55 12.91
C ILE A 16 26.52 -46.64 11.89
N LEU A 17 25.38 -46.03 12.18
CA LEU A 17 24.33 -45.84 11.18
C LEU A 17 24.88 -44.96 10.07
N ALA A 18 24.95 -45.50 8.85
CA ALA A 18 25.27 -44.71 7.67
C ALA A 18 24.18 -43.65 7.47
N SER A 19 24.56 -42.46 7.02
CA SER A 19 23.59 -41.41 6.69
C SER A 19 22.69 -41.88 5.55
N VAL A 20 21.40 -41.57 5.66
CA VAL A 20 20.38 -41.88 4.64
C VAL A 20 20.84 -41.37 3.28
N HIS A 21 20.88 -42.25 2.28
CA HIS A 21 21.28 -41.88 0.93
C HIS A 21 20.12 -41.22 0.18
N GLN A 22 20.43 -40.24 -0.67
CA GLN A 22 19.44 -39.38 -1.34
C GLN A 22 18.46 -40.17 -2.23
N GLU A 23 18.91 -41.29 -2.79
CA GLU A 23 18.16 -42.13 -3.71
C GLU A 23 17.30 -43.21 -3.02
N GLU A 24 17.41 -43.34 -1.69
CA GLU A 24 16.61 -44.28 -0.93
C GLU A 24 15.12 -43.96 -1.07
N PRO A 25 14.26 -44.98 -1.20
CA PRO A 25 12.83 -44.79 -1.46
C PRO A 25 12.15 -43.95 -0.37
N GLY A 26 12.50 -44.14 0.90
CA GLY A 26 11.96 -43.34 2.01
C GLY A 26 12.38 -41.86 1.93
N ALA A 27 13.62 -41.57 1.54
CA ALA A 27 14.11 -40.20 1.37
C ALA A 27 13.44 -39.50 0.19
N LYS A 28 13.21 -40.22 -0.91
CA LYS A 28 12.47 -39.72 -2.09
C LYS A 28 11.01 -39.43 -1.76
N GLU A 29 10.32 -40.36 -1.11
CA GLU A 29 8.92 -40.20 -0.75
C GLU A 29 8.71 -38.99 0.16
N CYS A 30 9.55 -38.83 1.19
CA CYS A 30 9.53 -37.66 2.06
C CYS A 30 9.74 -36.35 1.28
N ARG A 31 10.68 -36.32 0.33
CA ARG A 31 10.94 -35.14 -0.50
C ARG A 31 9.74 -34.78 -1.37
N GLU A 32 9.15 -35.76 -2.05
CA GLU A 32 7.96 -35.54 -2.88
C GLU A 32 6.76 -35.09 -2.05
N ARG A 33 6.62 -35.61 -0.84
CA ARG A 33 5.58 -35.17 0.10
C ARG A 33 5.80 -33.73 0.57
N MET A 34 7.03 -33.34 0.90
CA MET A 34 7.37 -31.96 1.26
C MET A 34 7.12 -31.01 0.08
N LYS A 35 7.48 -31.41 -1.14
CA LYS A 35 7.25 -30.62 -2.34
C LYS A 35 5.77 -30.36 -2.57
N ARG A 36 4.94 -31.40 -2.52
CA ARG A 36 3.48 -31.27 -2.64
C ARG A 36 2.90 -30.37 -1.56
N ALA A 37 3.31 -30.55 -0.30
CA ALA A 37 2.85 -29.70 0.80
C ALA A 37 3.21 -28.22 0.59
N LEU A 38 4.40 -27.92 0.05
CA LEU A 38 4.78 -26.56 -0.31
C LEU A 38 3.96 -26.01 -1.48
N GLU A 39 3.74 -26.81 -2.54
CA GLU A 39 2.93 -26.41 -3.70
C GLU A 39 1.49 -26.06 -3.29
N GLU A 40 0.90 -26.86 -2.40
CA GLU A 40 -0.42 -26.63 -1.81
C GLU A 40 -0.43 -25.38 -0.92
N ALA A 41 0.58 -25.20 -0.07
CA ALA A 41 0.70 -24.03 0.80
C ALA A 41 0.86 -22.70 0.03
N LEU A 42 1.42 -22.75 -1.18
CA LEU A 42 1.57 -21.55 -2.02
C LEU A 42 0.23 -21.09 -2.66
N VAL A 43 -0.78 -21.94 -2.73
CA VAL A 43 -2.10 -21.58 -3.29
C VAL A 43 -2.77 -20.44 -2.49
N PRO A 44 -3.00 -20.57 -1.17
CA PRO A 44 -3.59 -19.48 -0.38
C PRO A 44 -2.67 -18.24 -0.32
N MET A 45 -1.34 -18.43 -0.40
CA MET A 45 -0.39 -17.31 -0.44
C MET A 45 -0.58 -16.45 -1.69
N ARG A 46 -0.73 -17.06 -2.87
CA ARG A 46 -1.00 -16.31 -4.12
C ARG A 46 -2.33 -15.56 -4.07
N GLN A 47 -3.38 -16.22 -3.60
CA GLN A 47 -4.70 -15.59 -3.42
C GLN A 47 -4.64 -14.40 -2.45
N TYR A 48 -3.78 -14.47 -1.43
CA TYR A 48 -3.59 -13.36 -0.50
C TYR A 48 -2.88 -12.18 -1.16
N ILE A 49 -1.83 -12.42 -1.94
CA ILE A 49 -1.11 -11.37 -2.68
C ILE A 49 -2.05 -10.66 -3.68
N GLU A 50 -2.93 -11.39 -4.35
CA GLU A 50 -3.92 -10.82 -5.29
C GLU A 50 -4.84 -9.79 -4.62
N ARG A 51 -5.12 -9.90 -3.32
CA ARG A 51 -5.92 -8.90 -2.60
C ARG A 51 -5.23 -7.54 -2.49
N PHE A 52 -3.89 -7.49 -2.53
CA PHE A 52 -3.16 -6.21 -2.49
C PHE A 52 -3.15 -5.47 -3.82
N GLU A 53 -3.65 -6.09 -4.88
CA GLU A 53 -3.75 -5.47 -6.19
C GLU A 53 -4.60 -4.20 -6.16
N GLU A 54 -5.58 -4.11 -5.24
CA GLU A 54 -6.39 -2.90 -5.03
C GLU A 54 -5.55 -1.67 -4.63
N PHE A 55 -4.40 -1.89 -3.99
CA PHE A 55 -3.49 -0.81 -3.58
C PHE A 55 -2.45 -0.50 -4.65
N ARG A 56 -2.38 -1.28 -5.73
CA ARG A 56 -1.40 -1.09 -6.79
C ARG A 56 -1.60 0.25 -7.51
N GLU A 57 -2.85 0.67 -7.69
CA GLU A 57 -3.18 1.94 -8.32
C GLU A 57 -2.58 3.10 -7.52
N ILE A 58 -2.84 3.16 -6.21
CA ILE A 58 -2.36 4.27 -5.37
C ILE A 58 -0.84 4.28 -5.20
N LEU A 59 -0.19 3.11 -5.27
CA LEU A 59 1.26 2.99 -5.14
C LEU A 59 2.02 3.41 -6.41
N ASN A 60 1.43 3.22 -7.60
CA ASN A 60 2.08 3.51 -8.88
C ASN A 60 1.74 4.89 -9.46
N VAL A 61 0.70 5.55 -8.94
CA VAL A 61 0.33 6.89 -9.39
C VAL A 61 1.41 7.91 -9.01
N VAL A 62 1.80 8.74 -9.98
CA VAL A 62 2.64 9.93 -9.77
C VAL A 62 1.78 11.00 -9.09
N PRO A 63 2.07 11.37 -7.82
CA PRO A 63 1.23 12.29 -7.06
C PRO A 63 1.00 13.63 -7.76
N GLU A 64 2.03 14.18 -8.40
CA GLU A 64 2.02 15.48 -9.05
C GLU A 64 1.11 15.53 -10.26
N GLU A 65 1.20 14.53 -11.13
CA GLU A 65 0.35 14.42 -12.31
C GLU A 65 -1.11 14.20 -11.91
N TYR A 66 -1.35 13.40 -10.86
CA TYR A 66 -2.69 13.10 -10.36
C TYR A 66 -3.40 14.32 -9.78
N VAL A 67 -2.69 15.11 -8.96
CA VAL A 67 -3.27 16.32 -8.36
C VAL A 67 -3.49 17.40 -9.43
N SER A 68 -2.53 17.56 -10.35
CA SER A 68 -2.62 18.55 -11.42
C SER A 68 -3.75 18.25 -12.39
N SER A 69 -3.92 16.99 -12.82
CA SER A 69 -5.00 16.59 -13.73
C SER A 69 -6.37 16.83 -13.08
N PHE A 70 -6.56 16.36 -11.85
CA PHE A 70 -7.82 16.52 -11.12
C PHE A 70 -8.21 17.99 -10.96
N LEU A 71 -7.25 18.87 -10.66
CA LEU A 71 -7.55 20.28 -10.46
C LEU A 71 -7.69 21.04 -11.79
N THR A 72 -7.12 20.56 -12.90
CA THR A 72 -7.24 21.18 -14.23
C THR A 72 -8.60 20.91 -14.89
N GLU A 73 -9.29 19.84 -14.50
CA GLU A 73 -10.63 19.48 -14.97
C GLU A 73 -11.75 20.45 -14.57
N GLY A 74 -11.44 21.58 -13.92
CA GLY A 74 -12.44 22.62 -13.59
C GLY A 74 -13.41 22.17 -12.49
N ILE A 75 -12.91 21.38 -11.54
CA ILE A 75 -13.72 20.75 -10.50
C ILE A 75 -14.16 21.77 -9.43
N ASN A 76 -15.44 21.72 -9.03
CA ASN A 76 -16.04 22.54 -7.97
C ASN A 76 -15.35 22.31 -6.61
N ALA A 77 -15.31 23.34 -5.75
CA ALA A 77 -14.76 23.30 -4.40
C ALA A 77 -15.34 22.15 -3.54
N ASP A 78 -16.63 21.84 -3.68
CA ASP A 78 -17.25 20.71 -2.98
C ASP A 78 -16.69 19.35 -3.39
N SER A 79 -16.40 19.17 -4.68
CA SER A 79 -15.83 17.94 -5.21
C SER A 79 -14.37 17.78 -4.79
N ILE A 80 -13.61 18.89 -4.75
CA ILE A 80 -12.25 18.95 -4.18
C ILE A 80 -12.29 18.53 -2.70
N ARG A 81 -13.20 19.10 -1.91
CA ARG A 81 -13.38 18.76 -0.50
C ARG A 81 -13.73 17.28 -0.30
N LYS A 82 -14.72 16.77 -1.04
CA LYS A 82 -15.12 15.35 -0.97
C LYS A 82 -13.95 14.42 -1.29
N LYS A 83 -13.16 14.74 -2.32
CA LYS A 83 -12.00 13.93 -2.69
C LYS A 83 -10.92 13.93 -1.62
N LEU A 84 -10.63 15.10 -1.05
CA LEU A 84 -9.68 15.24 0.05
C LEU A 84 -10.11 14.46 1.30
N THR A 85 -11.38 14.59 1.69
CA THR A 85 -11.94 13.83 2.83
C THR A 85 -11.84 12.33 2.57
N SER A 86 -12.19 11.87 1.37
CA SER A 86 -12.05 10.45 1.01
C SER A 86 -10.60 9.95 1.10
N LEU A 87 -9.60 10.74 0.69
CA LEU A 87 -8.19 10.37 0.83
C LEU A 87 -7.75 10.30 2.30
N MET A 88 -8.23 11.21 3.14
CA MET A 88 -7.95 11.19 4.58
C MET A 88 -8.60 9.99 5.27
N ASP A 89 -9.83 9.65 4.92
CA ASP A 89 -10.55 8.48 5.44
C ASP A 89 -9.85 7.18 5.02
N LEU A 90 -9.44 7.08 3.76
CA LEU A 90 -8.68 5.94 3.25
C LEU A 90 -7.34 5.79 3.98
N LYS A 91 -6.65 6.90 4.26
CA LYS A 91 -5.41 6.89 5.06
C LYS A 91 -5.65 6.36 6.47
N ALA A 92 -6.70 6.83 7.13
CA ALA A 92 -7.05 6.39 8.48
C ALA A 92 -7.40 4.90 8.52
N GLY A 93 -8.12 4.41 7.51
CA GLY A 93 -8.49 3.00 7.39
C GLY A 93 -7.35 2.04 7.01
N VAL A 94 -6.15 2.52 6.68
CA VAL A 94 -5.02 1.62 6.32
C VAL A 94 -4.66 0.69 7.48
N GLU A 95 -4.65 1.21 8.72
CA GLU A 95 -4.27 0.42 9.91
C GLU A 95 -5.31 -0.65 10.25
N ASP A 96 -6.59 -0.35 10.06
CA ASP A 96 -7.68 -1.29 10.30
C ASP A 96 -7.76 -2.38 9.23
N ARG A 97 -7.37 -2.05 7.99
CA ARG A 97 -7.43 -2.98 6.85
C ARG A 97 -6.23 -3.91 6.74
N ILE A 98 -5.05 -3.45 7.13
CA ILE A 98 -3.79 -4.17 6.93
C ILE A 98 -3.09 -4.38 8.29
N PRO A 99 -3.05 -5.62 8.81
CA PRO A 99 -2.32 -5.93 10.04
C PRO A 99 -0.81 -5.84 9.81
N ILE A 100 -0.03 -5.79 10.90
CA ILE A 100 1.44 -5.73 10.84
C ILE A 100 2.04 -7.07 10.41
N PHE A 101 1.49 -8.15 10.95
CA PHE A 101 1.90 -9.51 10.69
C PHE A 101 0.68 -10.38 10.42
N MET A 102 0.84 -11.36 9.54
CA MET A 102 -0.20 -12.35 9.27
C MET A 102 0.44 -13.71 9.01
N GLN A 103 -0.18 -14.76 9.55
CA GLN A 103 0.18 -16.13 9.23
C GLN A 103 -0.72 -16.65 8.10
N VAL A 104 -0.11 -17.07 6.99
CA VAL A 104 -0.78 -17.70 5.85
C VAL A 104 -0.24 -19.11 5.69
N GLY A 105 -0.98 -20.08 6.22
CA GLY A 105 -0.55 -21.48 6.26
C GLY A 105 0.76 -21.64 7.03
N PRO A 106 1.83 -22.19 6.41
CA PRO A 106 3.13 -22.33 7.06
C PRO A 106 4.01 -21.07 7.00
N PHE A 107 3.54 -19.99 6.38
CA PHE A 107 4.32 -18.76 6.19
C PHE A 107 3.88 -17.66 7.16
N GLU A 108 4.84 -16.93 7.71
CA GLU A 108 4.61 -15.69 8.43
C GLU A 108 5.00 -14.51 7.53
N LEU A 109 4.07 -13.58 7.33
CA LEU A 109 4.24 -12.42 6.47
C LEU A 109 4.35 -11.16 7.30
N SER A 110 5.37 -10.36 7.03
CA SER A 110 5.48 -8.98 7.50
C SER A 110 4.87 -8.05 6.46
N LEU A 111 3.87 -7.26 6.89
CA LEU A 111 3.14 -6.31 6.07
C LEU A 111 3.43 -4.86 6.47
N ASP A 112 4.32 -4.67 7.45
CA ASP A 112 4.66 -3.35 7.99
C ASP A 112 5.18 -2.40 6.91
N SER A 113 6.04 -2.88 6.02
CA SER A 113 6.59 -2.09 4.91
C SER A 113 5.51 -1.58 3.95
N ILE A 114 4.53 -2.43 3.60
CA ILE A 114 3.42 -2.07 2.73
C ILE A 114 2.53 -1.04 3.42
N ARG A 115 2.22 -1.27 4.70
CA ARG A 115 1.42 -0.37 5.51
C ARG A 115 2.04 1.02 5.60
N THR A 116 3.32 1.11 5.94
CA THR A 116 4.05 2.38 6.00
C THR A 116 4.12 3.05 4.62
N ALA A 117 4.38 2.29 3.55
CA ALA A 117 4.41 2.84 2.19
C ALA A 117 3.06 3.45 1.79
N LEU A 118 1.95 2.79 2.10
CA LEU A 118 0.61 3.30 1.83
C LEU A 118 0.30 4.56 2.63
N GLN A 119 0.59 4.56 3.94
CA GLN A 119 0.39 5.73 4.78
C GLN A 119 1.18 6.96 4.28
N GLN A 120 2.43 6.75 3.89
CA GLN A 120 3.28 7.81 3.32
C GLN A 120 2.71 8.29 1.98
N ARG A 121 2.25 7.39 1.11
CA ARG A 121 1.64 7.75 -0.17
C ARG A 121 0.39 8.60 -0.01
N TYR A 122 -0.55 8.19 0.85
CA TYR A 122 -1.75 8.98 1.14
C TYR A 122 -1.41 10.33 1.77
N GLN A 123 -0.42 10.38 2.67
CA GLN A 123 0.02 11.64 3.28
C GLN A 123 0.60 12.59 2.23
N ASN A 124 1.46 12.09 1.34
CA ASN A 124 2.08 12.89 0.29
C ASN A 124 1.02 13.44 -0.67
N LEU A 125 0.08 12.61 -1.11
CA LEU A 125 -1.05 13.04 -1.95
C LEU A 125 -1.89 14.12 -1.27
N THR A 126 -2.23 13.92 0.00
CA THR A 126 -3.02 14.89 0.79
C THR A 126 -2.31 16.23 0.90
N ASN A 127 -1.00 16.20 1.21
CA ASN A 127 -0.18 17.41 1.34
C ASN A 127 -0.11 18.17 0.01
N LEU A 128 0.13 17.44 -1.08
CA LEU A 128 0.26 18.04 -2.41
C LEU A 128 -1.06 18.67 -2.86
N PHE A 129 -2.18 17.98 -2.61
CA PHE A 129 -3.51 18.48 -2.91
C PHE A 129 -3.82 19.76 -2.13
N LEU A 130 -3.52 19.78 -0.83
CA LEU A 130 -3.68 20.97 0.01
C LEU A 130 -2.80 22.13 -0.46
N SER A 131 -1.54 21.89 -0.81
CA SER A 131 -0.65 22.93 -1.30
C SER A 131 -1.13 23.54 -2.62
N GLU A 132 -1.58 22.71 -3.55
CA GLU A 132 -2.04 23.19 -4.86
C GLU A 132 -3.35 23.97 -4.74
N VAL A 133 -4.29 23.51 -3.92
CA VAL A 133 -5.53 24.25 -3.61
C VAL A 133 -5.22 25.58 -2.93
N ALA A 134 -4.26 25.62 -2.00
CA ALA A 134 -3.86 26.86 -1.33
C ALA A 134 -3.25 27.87 -2.32
N VAL A 135 -2.37 27.42 -3.21
CA VAL A 135 -1.76 28.26 -4.26
C VAL A 135 -2.83 28.84 -5.19
N ARG A 136 -3.76 28.01 -5.67
CA ARG A 136 -4.86 28.45 -6.54
C ARG A 136 -5.78 29.45 -5.85
N THR A 137 -6.16 29.17 -4.61
CA THR A 137 -7.02 30.07 -3.82
C THR A 137 -6.35 31.43 -3.62
N LYS A 138 -5.04 31.42 -3.28
CA LYS A 138 -4.25 32.64 -3.15
C LYS A 138 -4.22 33.44 -4.46
N HIS A 139 -3.97 32.79 -5.59
CA HIS A 139 -3.97 33.43 -6.90
C HIS A 139 -5.33 34.06 -7.23
N ILE A 140 -6.45 33.38 -6.92
CA ILE A 140 -7.80 33.90 -7.10
C ILE A 140 -8.03 35.13 -6.20
N CYS A 141 -7.64 35.08 -4.93
CA CYS A 141 -7.75 36.21 -4.01
C CYS A 141 -6.95 37.43 -4.50
N ASP A 142 -5.71 37.22 -4.98
CA ASP A 142 -4.85 38.29 -5.49
C ASP A 142 -5.45 38.93 -6.76
N GLU A 143 -6.01 38.13 -7.66
CA GLU A 143 -6.73 38.61 -8.84
C GLU A 143 -7.98 39.42 -8.48
N LEU A 144 -8.79 38.93 -7.53
CA LEU A 144 -9.99 39.63 -7.06
C LEU A 144 -9.63 40.96 -6.42
N ASN A 145 -8.60 41.00 -5.57
CA ASN A 145 -8.11 42.23 -4.94
C ASN A 145 -7.64 43.25 -5.98
N LYS A 146 -6.88 42.83 -7.00
CA LYS A 146 -6.48 43.73 -8.10
C LYS A 146 -7.69 44.30 -8.85
N ARG A 147 -8.72 43.49 -9.12
CA ARG A 147 -9.94 43.94 -9.82
C ARG A 147 -10.78 44.91 -8.99
N THR A 148 -10.91 44.67 -7.68
CA THR A 148 -11.63 45.59 -6.79
C THR A 148 -10.89 46.91 -6.66
N GLU A 149 -9.56 46.90 -6.53
CA GLU A 149 -8.74 48.11 -6.54
C GLU A 149 -8.88 48.91 -7.85
N GLN A 150 -8.86 48.24 -9.01
CA GLN A 150 -9.07 48.89 -10.31
C GLN A 150 -10.46 49.50 -10.43
N SER A 151 -11.49 48.79 -9.96
CA SER A 151 -12.88 49.28 -9.99
C SER A 151 -13.06 50.48 -9.04
N LEU A 152 -12.46 50.43 -7.85
CA LEU A 152 -12.46 51.55 -6.90
C LEU A 152 -11.76 52.79 -7.47
N LYS A 153 -10.63 52.63 -8.16
CA LYS A 153 -9.93 53.75 -8.82
C LYS A 153 -10.80 54.41 -9.89
N ARG A 154 -11.51 53.62 -10.71
CA ARG A 154 -12.43 54.13 -11.72
C ARG A 154 -13.62 54.87 -11.13
N LEU A 155 -14.20 54.34 -10.05
CA LEU A 155 -15.30 54.99 -9.34
C LEU A 155 -14.89 56.32 -8.72
N LYS A 156 -13.67 56.41 -8.16
CA LYS A 156 -13.14 57.68 -7.64
C LYS A 156 -12.93 58.73 -8.73
N ALA A 157 -12.30 58.34 -9.85
CA ALA A 157 -12.08 59.26 -10.98
C ALA A 157 -13.41 59.79 -11.56
N SER A 158 -14.41 58.93 -11.74
CA SER A 158 -15.73 59.35 -12.23
C SER A 158 -16.52 60.22 -11.24
N ASN A 159 -16.20 60.17 -9.95
CA ASN A 159 -16.84 61.02 -8.93
C ASN A 159 -16.19 62.41 -8.90
N ASP A 160 -14.87 62.49 -9.09
CA ASP A 160 -14.15 63.76 -9.22
C ASP A 160 -14.59 64.53 -10.49
N ASP A 161 -14.99 63.84 -11.56
CA ASP A 161 -15.54 64.44 -12.79
C ASP A 161 -16.98 65.00 -12.64
N LEU A 162 -17.70 64.69 -11.55
CA LEU A 162 -19.08 65.13 -11.30
C LEU A 162 -19.20 66.29 -10.30
N GLU A 163 -18.14 66.57 -9.53
CA GLU A 163 -18.07 67.70 -8.58
C GLU A 163 -17.34 68.94 -9.14
N GLY A 164 -16.87 68.90 -10.39
CA GLY A 164 -16.30 70.05 -11.13
C GLY A 164 -17.29 70.70 -12.09
#